data_AF-A0AAX3VNM7-F1
#
_entry.id   AF-A0AAX3VNM7-F1
#
_cell.length_a   1.000
_cell.length_b   1.000
_cell.length_c   1.000
_cell.angle_alpha   90.00
_cell.angle_beta   90.00
_cell.angle_gamma   90.00
#
_symmetry.space_group_name_H-M   'P 1'
#
loop_
_entity.id
_entity.type
_entity.pdbx_description
1 polymer ?
#
loop_
_entity_poly.entity_id
_entity_poly.type
_entity_poly.pdbx_seq_one_letter_code
_entity_poly.pdbx_strand_id
1 'polypeptide(L)'
;MQTFLPYPSFAQSAAALDTARLGKQRVETLQLLRANTVPGYGWRNHPAAKMWRGYLPALTAYGLAMTDAWIAAGRPDTVRPQLLQFAPDVDGMPESELEMPPWLGDEAFHLSHRSNLVRKDAAFYRPRFGDVPDDLPYVWPPDPTAS
;
A
#
# COMPACT_ATOMS: atom_id res chain seq x y z
N MET A 1 9.29 -0.86 5.86
CA MET A 1 8.85 -1.04 4.48
C MET A 1 7.62 -1.94 4.47
N GLN A 2 6.45 -1.36 4.26
CA GLN A 2 5.18 -2.08 4.10
C GLN A 2 4.18 -1.24 3.31
N THR A 3 3.02 -1.83 3.02
CA THR A 3 1.83 -1.07 2.61
C THR A 3 0.89 -0.83 3.80
N PHE A 4 0.00 0.16 3.71
CA PHE A 4 -1.11 0.34 4.64
C PHE A 4 -2.42 0.31 3.86
N LEU A 5 -3.11 -0.83 3.92
CA LEU A 5 -4.37 -1.09 3.24
C LEU A 5 -5.48 -1.38 4.26
N PRO A 6 -5.97 -0.37 5.00
CA PRO A 6 -7.12 -0.55 5.90
C PRO A 6 -8.42 -0.84 5.16
N TYR A 7 -8.47 -0.65 3.83
CA TYR A 7 -9.63 -0.94 2.98
C TYR A 7 -9.19 -1.59 1.66
N PRO A 8 -10.09 -2.26 0.93
CA PRO A 8 -9.80 -2.83 -0.39
C PRO A 8 -9.46 -1.76 -1.44
N SER A 9 -10.12 -0.60 -1.38
CA SER A 9 -9.86 0.52 -2.29
C SER A 9 -8.56 1.24 -1.91
N PHE A 10 -7.72 1.53 -2.90
CA PHE A 10 -6.47 2.27 -2.69
C PHE A 10 -6.75 3.73 -2.33
N ALA A 11 -7.70 4.37 -3.00
CA ALA A 11 -8.11 5.74 -2.70
C ALA A 11 -8.68 5.86 -1.27
N GLN A 12 -9.55 4.93 -0.87
CA GLN A 12 -10.09 4.91 0.49
C GLN A 12 -8.99 4.65 1.53
N SER A 13 -8.06 3.75 1.23
CA SER A 13 -6.90 3.48 2.08
C SER A 13 -6.03 4.72 2.25
N ALA A 14 -5.74 5.45 1.17
CA ALA A 14 -4.94 6.67 1.20
C ALA A 14 -5.60 7.77 2.05
N ALA A 15 -6.91 7.98 1.87
CA ALA A 15 -7.69 8.97 2.61
C ALA A 15 -7.76 8.67 4.12
N ALA A 16 -7.60 7.41 4.51
CA ALA A 16 -7.64 7.00 5.92
C ALA A 16 -6.35 7.30 6.67
N LEU A 17 -5.22 7.53 5.99
CA LEU A 17 -3.91 7.68 6.62
C LEU A 17 -3.68 9.08 7.16
N ASP A 18 -2.98 9.15 8.30
CA ASP A 18 -2.37 10.39 8.74
C ASP A 18 -1.25 10.85 7.78
N THR A 19 -0.90 12.13 7.83
CA THR A 19 0.09 12.72 6.91
C THR A 19 1.44 12.02 6.94
N ALA A 20 1.92 11.57 8.11
CA ALA A 20 3.22 10.92 8.21
C ALA A 20 3.20 9.54 7.55
N ARG A 21 2.13 8.77 7.74
CA ARG A 21 1.96 7.43 7.14
C ARG A 21 1.73 7.57 5.64
N LEU A 22 0.88 8.49 5.19
CA LEU A 22 0.66 8.78 3.77
C LEU A 22 1.96 9.17 3.05
N GLY A 23 2.72 10.11 3.64
CA GLY A 23 4.00 10.54 3.09
C GLY A 23 5.00 9.40 2.95
N LYS A 24 5.03 8.49 3.94
CA LYS A 24 5.88 7.30 3.94
C LYS A 24 5.45 6.27 2.91
N GLN A 25 4.15 6.09 2.69
CA GLN A 25 3.63 5.10 1.73
C GLN A 25 4.10 5.37 0.30
N ARG A 26 4.23 6.63 -0.12
CA ARG A 26 4.81 6.96 -1.43
C ARG A 26 6.22 6.36 -1.61
N VAL A 27 7.09 6.55 -0.61
CA VAL A 27 8.49 6.11 -0.67
C VAL A 27 8.59 4.59 -0.49
N GLU A 28 7.83 4.00 0.43
CA GLU A 28 7.85 2.55 0.64
C GLU A 28 7.29 1.78 -0.55
N THR A 29 6.29 2.31 -1.27
CA THR A 29 5.84 1.72 -2.54
C THR A 29 6.95 1.69 -3.58
N LEU A 30 7.70 2.78 -3.76
CA LEU A 30 8.84 2.80 -4.68
C LEU A 30 9.90 1.75 -4.29
N GLN A 31 10.14 1.55 -2.99
CA GLN A 31 11.05 0.51 -2.50
C GLN A 31 10.52 -0.90 -2.81
N LEU A 32 9.22 -1.14 -2.67
CA LEU A 32 8.58 -2.43 -2.99
C LEU A 32 8.60 -2.71 -4.50
N LEU A 33 8.38 -1.70 -5.35
CA LEU A 33 8.51 -1.81 -6.81
C LEU A 33 9.94 -2.22 -7.18
N ARG A 34 10.95 -1.55 -6.61
CA ARG A 34 12.37 -1.92 -6.79
C ARG A 34 12.68 -3.33 -6.26
N ALA A 35 12.10 -3.72 -5.13
CA ALA A 35 12.27 -5.06 -4.56
C ALA A 35 11.74 -6.18 -5.47
N ASN A 36 10.72 -5.87 -6.28
CA ASN A 36 10.12 -6.81 -7.22
C ASN A 36 10.75 -6.81 -8.61
N THR A 37 11.56 -5.81 -8.97
CA THR A 37 12.06 -5.62 -10.35
C THR A 37 13.58 -5.52 -10.46
N VAL A 38 14.27 -5.01 -9.44
CA VAL A 38 15.72 -4.80 -9.47
C VAL A 38 16.44 -6.02 -8.88
N PRO A 39 17.27 -6.73 -9.68
CA PRO A 39 18.06 -7.84 -9.17
C PRO A 39 18.97 -7.42 -8.01
N GLY A 40 18.97 -8.21 -6.94
CA GLY A 40 19.84 -7.99 -5.78
C GLY A 40 19.35 -6.91 -4.80
N TYR A 41 18.19 -6.28 -5.03
CA TYR A 41 17.66 -5.28 -4.10
C TYR A 41 17.34 -5.91 -2.73
N GLY A 42 17.83 -5.28 -1.65
CA GLY A 42 17.89 -5.90 -0.32
C GLY A 42 16.54 -6.29 0.30
N TRP A 43 15.45 -5.70 -0.18
CA TRP A 43 14.11 -5.90 0.38
C TRP A 43 13.30 -7.03 -0.27
N ARG A 44 13.84 -7.70 -1.30
CA ARG A 44 13.11 -8.69 -2.10
C ARG A 44 12.53 -9.87 -1.32
N ASN A 45 13.12 -10.21 -0.17
CA ASN A 45 12.68 -11.33 0.68
C ASN A 45 11.71 -10.91 1.80
N HIS A 46 11.44 -9.61 1.94
CA HIS A 46 10.51 -9.09 2.94
C HIS A 46 9.07 -9.57 2.63
N PRO A 47 8.25 -9.93 3.63
CA PRO A 47 6.86 -10.36 3.41
C PRO A 47 6.04 -9.36 2.58
N ALA A 48 6.15 -8.06 2.88
CA ALA A 48 5.50 -7.02 2.08
C ALA A 48 5.95 -6.98 0.61
N ALA A 49 7.19 -7.37 0.28
CA ALA A 49 7.60 -7.44 -1.12
C ALA A 49 7.01 -8.69 -1.81
N LYS A 50 6.98 -9.82 -1.10
CA LYS A 50 6.49 -11.11 -1.59
C LYS A 50 5.00 -11.08 -1.94
N MET A 51 4.15 -10.51 -1.08
CA MET A 51 2.68 -10.45 -1.31
C MET A 51 2.28 -9.72 -2.60
N TRP A 52 3.15 -8.86 -3.12
CA TRP A 52 2.93 -8.07 -4.35
C TRP A 52 3.56 -8.67 -5.62
N ARG A 53 4.26 -9.81 -5.52
CA ARG A 53 4.87 -10.45 -6.69
C ARG A 53 3.80 -10.84 -7.71
N GLY A 54 4.07 -10.57 -8.99
CA GLY A 54 3.11 -10.75 -10.08
C GLY A 54 2.16 -9.57 -10.30
N TYR A 55 2.02 -8.65 -9.34
CA TYR A 55 1.03 -7.57 -9.36
C TYR A 55 1.66 -6.17 -9.41
N LEU A 56 2.68 -5.99 -10.26
CA LEU A 56 3.40 -4.72 -10.39
C LEU A 56 2.51 -3.53 -10.80
N PRO A 57 1.55 -3.69 -11.75
CA PRO A 57 0.61 -2.61 -12.09
C PRO A 57 -0.26 -2.19 -10.90
N ALA A 58 -0.81 -3.15 -10.14
CA ALA A 58 -1.62 -2.86 -8.96
C ALA A 58 -0.81 -2.19 -7.84
N LEU A 59 0.43 -2.64 -7.58
CA LEU A 59 1.32 -1.96 -6.63
C LEU A 59 1.66 -0.53 -7.07
N THR A 60 1.79 -0.30 -8.37
CA THR A 60 2.03 1.04 -8.93
C THR A 60 0.79 1.91 -8.73
N ALA A 61 -0.40 1.42 -9.07
CA ALA A 61 -1.67 2.11 -8.84
C ALA A 61 -1.92 2.44 -7.36
N TYR A 62 -1.59 1.53 -6.45
CA TYR A 62 -1.57 1.80 -5.01
C TYR A 62 -0.67 3.00 -4.67
N GLY A 63 0.54 3.04 -5.21
CA GLY A 63 1.45 4.16 -5.02
C GLY A 63 0.92 5.47 -5.60
N LEU A 64 0.31 5.43 -6.79
CA LEU A 64 -0.32 6.59 -7.41
C LEU A 64 -1.43 7.16 -6.54
N ALA A 65 -2.32 6.32 -6.00
CA ALA A 65 -3.37 6.76 -5.08
C ALA A 65 -2.81 7.50 -3.84
N MET A 66 -1.66 7.06 -3.30
CA MET A 66 -0.97 7.75 -2.20
C MET A 66 -0.40 9.11 -2.64
N THR A 67 0.15 9.19 -3.85
CA THR A 67 0.63 10.45 -4.42
C THR A 67 -0.51 11.41 -4.74
N ASP A 68 -1.66 10.92 -5.22
CA ASP A 68 -2.84 11.72 -5.52
C ASP A 68 -3.41 12.35 -4.24
N ALA A 69 -3.59 11.55 -3.18
CA ALA A 69 -4.02 12.06 -1.88
C ALA A 69 -3.02 13.08 -1.28
N TRP A 70 -1.71 12.85 -1.48
CA TRP A 70 -0.66 13.77 -1.03
C TRP A 70 -0.70 15.12 -1.77
N ILE A 71 -0.85 15.08 -3.10
CA ILE A 71 -0.94 16.26 -3.97
C ILE A 71 -2.24 17.02 -3.70
N ALA A 72 -3.37 16.31 -3.58
CA ALA A 72 -4.67 16.90 -3.25
C ALA A 72 -4.65 17.63 -1.90
N ALA A 73 -3.80 17.21 -0.97
CA ALA A 73 -3.55 17.91 0.29
C ALA A 73 -2.63 19.14 0.17
N GLY A 74 -2.30 19.58 -1.06
CA GLY A 74 -1.51 20.78 -1.35
C GLY A 74 0.00 20.60 -1.15
N ARG A 75 0.51 19.35 -1.17
CA ARG A 75 1.92 19.06 -0.90
C ARG A 75 2.65 18.66 -2.19
N PRO A 76 3.88 19.16 -2.43
CA PRO A 76 4.64 18.79 -3.62
C PRO A 76 5.03 17.31 -3.57
N ASP A 77 5.04 16.69 -4.75
CA ASP A 77 5.37 15.29 -4.94
C ASP A 77 6.49 15.11 -5.97
N THR A 78 7.49 14.31 -5.63
CA THR A 78 8.61 13.95 -6.52
C THR A 78 8.70 12.44 -6.75
N VAL A 79 7.79 11.66 -6.14
CA VAL A 79 7.82 10.20 -6.15
C VAL A 79 6.96 9.65 -7.29
N ARG A 80 5.82 10.28 -7.59
CA ARG A 80 4.89 9.90 -8.65
C ARG A 80 5.58 9.62 -9.99
N PRO A 81 6.44 10.50 -10.53
CA PRO A 81 7.11 10.23 -11.80
C PRO A 81 8.03 9.00 -11.75
N GLN A 82 8.58 8.67 -10.57
CA GLN A 82 9.42 7.48 -10.38
C GLN A 82 8.58 6.20 -10.32
N LEU A 83 7.35 6.26 -9.77
CA LEU A 83 6.43 5.12 -9.77
C LEU A 83 5.98 4.76 -11.19
N LEU A 84 5.69 5.77 -12.01
CA LEU A 84 5.25 5.56 -13.39
C LEU A 84 6.31 4.91 -14.30
N GLN A 85 7.58 4.90 -13.90
CA GLN A 85 8.63 4.16 -14.61
C GLN A 85 8.43 2.64 -14.59
N PHE A 86 7.65 2.12 -13.63
CA PHE A 86 7.41 0.67 -13.47
C PHE A 86 6.17 0.19 -14.22
N ALA A 87 5.14 1.03 -14.34
CA ALA A 87 3.92 0.75 -15.08
C ALA A 87 3.27 2.09 -15.50
N PRO A 88 3.68 2.70 -16.63
CA PRO A 88 3.19 4.03 -17.02
C PRO A 88 1.71 4.02 -17.42
N ASP A 89 1.23 2.90 -17.98
CA ASP A 89 -0.13 2.78 -18.51
C ASP A 89 -1.22 2.75 -17.44
N VAL A 90 -0.84 2.62 -16.15
CA VAL A 90 -1.81 2.61 -15.04
C VAL A 90 -2.24 4.01 -14.60
N ASP A 91 -1.61 5.07 -15.10
CA ASP A 91 -2.02 6.44 -14.73
C ASP A 91 -3.42 6.75 -15.29
N GLY A 92 -4.35 7.08 -14.39
CA GLY A 92 -5.75 7.32 -14.74
C GLY A 92 -6.57 6.06 -15.02
N MET A 93 -5.99 4.86 -14.94
CA MET A 93 -6.72 3.60 -15.09
C MET A 93 -7.55 3.31 -13.83
N PRO A 94 -8.83 2.92 -13.96
CA PRO A 94 -9.64 2.55 -12.80
C PRO A 94 -9.16 1.20 -12.21
N GLU A 95 -9.28 1.05 -10.88
CA GLU A 95 -8.89 -0.19 -10.16
C GLU A 95 -9.59 -1.44 -10.72
N SER A 96 -10.81 -1.31 -11.29
CA SER A 96 -11.56 -2.43 -11.88
C SER A 96 -10.97 -3.02 -13.16
N GLU A 97 -10.07 -2.29 -13.82
CA GLU A 97 -9.38 -2.74 -15.03
C GLU A 97 -8.02 -3.38 -14.74
N LEU A 98 -7.57 -3.31 -13.48
CA LEU A 98 -6.30 -3.88 -13.05
C LEU A 98 -6.49 -5.33 -12.60
N GLU A 99 -5.52 -6.17 -12.94
CA GLU A 99 -5.36 -7.45 -12.28
C GLU A 99 -4.93 -7.21 -10.82
N MET A 100 -5.81 -7.57 -9.89
CA MET A 100 -5.62 -7.34 -8.45
C MET A 100 -5.10 -8.59 -7.73
N PRO A 101 -4.26 -8.43 -6.70
CA PRO A 101 -3.87 -9.54 -5.85
C PRO A 101 -5.11 -10.20 -5.20
N PRO A 102 -5.20 -11.53 -5.13
CA PRO A 102 -6.39 -12.24 -4.66
C PRO A 102 -6.68 -12.04 -3.16
N TRP A 103 -5.70 -11.56 -2.40
CA TRP A 103 -5.84 -11.22 -0.99
C TRP A 103 -6.43 -9.82 -0.76
N LEU A 104 -6.50 -8.96 -1.80
CA LEU A 104 -7.11 -7.64 -1.68
C LEU A 104 -8.63 -7.82 -1.58
N GLY A 105 -9.21 -7.40 -0.47
CA GLY A 105 -10.60 -7.71 -0.11
C GLY A 105 -10.72 -8.70 1.07
N ASP A 106 -9.65 -9.39 1.45
CA ASP A 106 -9.63 -10.21 2.66
C ASP A 106 -9.72 -9.33 3.91
N GLU A 107 -10.81 -9.50 4.66
CA GLU A 107 -11.09 -8.68 5.83
C GLU A 107 -10.09 -8.93 6.98
N ALA A 108 -9.52 -10.14 7.13
CA ALA A 108 -8.50 -10.39 8.12
C ALA A 108 -7.21 -9.62 7.80
N PHE A 109 -6.86 -9.53 6.51
CA PHE A 109 -5.77 -8.68 6.04
C PHE A 109 -6.04 -7.21 6.36
N HIS A 110 -7.19 -6.66 5.97
CA HIS A 110 -7.52 -5.25 6.20
C HIS A 110 -7.63 -4.90 7.68
N LEU A 111 -8.23 -5.79 8.49
CA LEU A 111 -8.33 -5.63 9.94
C LEU A 111 -6.95 -5.58 10.61
N SER A 112 -6.00 -6.43 10.19
CA SER A 112 -4.64 -6.38 10.72
C SER A 112 -3.96 -5.04 10.44
N HIS A 113 -4.23 -4.41 9.28
CA HIS A 113 -3.71 -3.09 8.94
C HIS A 113 -4.35 -1.98 9.79
N ARG A 114 -5.67 -2.01 9.98
CA ARG A 114 -6.37 -1.07 10.87
C ARG A 114 -5.85 -1.18 12.30
N SER A 115 -5.70 -2.40 12.82
CA SER A 115 -5.12 -2.66 14.15
C SER A 115 -3.73 -2.06 14.32
N ASN A 116 -2.85 -2.28 13.35
CA ASN A 116 -1.50 -1.75 13.39
C ASN A 116 -1.47 -0.22 13.26
N LEU A 117 -2.36 0.39 12.47
CA LEU A 117 -2.50 1.84 12.40
C LEU A 117 -2.96 2.42 13.75
N VAL A 118 -3.96 1.82 14.42
CA VAL A 118 -4.36 2.23 15.77
C VAL A 118 -3.17 2.14 16.74
N ARG A 119 -2.38 1.06 16.71
CA ARG A 119 -1.16 0.93 17.52
C ARG A 119 -0.15 2.05 17.25
N LYS A 120 -0.09 2.56 16.02
CA LYS A 120 0.83 3.63 15.62
C LYS A 120 0.36 5.01 16.09
N ASP A 121 -0.94 5.27 16.12
CA ASP A 121 -1.53 6.55 16.55
C ASP A 121 -3.02 6.39 16.90
N ALA A 122 -3.30 5.96 18.13
CA ALA A 122 -4.68 5.67 18.53
C ALA A 122 -5.59 6.91 18.48
N ALA A 123 -5.07 8.09 18.81
CA ALA A 123 -5.84 9.33 18.80
C ALA A 123 -6.31 9.69 17.39
N PHE A 124 -5.47 9.45 16.37
CA PHE A 124 -5.85 9.69 14.99
C PHE A 124 -6.78 8.61 14.43
N TYR A 125 -6.52 7.33 14.73
CA TYR A 125 -7.18 6.21 14.05
C TYR A 125 -8.44 5.68 14.75
N ARG A 126 -8.60 5.79 16.07
CA ARG A 126 -9.82 5.34 16.75
C ARG A 126 -11.10 6.05 16.27
N PRO A 127 -11.11 7.36 15.98
CA PRO A 127 -12.27 8.01 15.36
C PRO A 127 -12.66 7.45 13.98
N ARG A 128 -11.74 6.77 13.29
CA ARG A 128 -11.94 6.20 11.95
C ARG A 128 -12.28 4.72 11.98
N PHE A 129 -11.68 3.97 12.90
CA PHE A 129 -11.79 2.50 12.96
C PHE A 129 -12.56 1.98 14.17
N GLY A 130 -13.03 2.86 15.05
CA GLY A 130 -13.77 2.49 16.26
C GLY A 130 -12.91 1.67 17.23
N ASP A 131 -13.51 0.57 17.72
CA ASP A 131 -12.94 -0.30 18.76
C ASP A 131 -12.04 -1.41 18.21
N VAL A 132 -11.51 -1.25 17.00
CA VAL A 132 -10.53 -2.20 16.44
C VAL A 132 -9.40 -2.41 17.46
N PRO A 133 -9.08 -3.67 17.83
CA PRO A 133 -8.00 -3.97 18.76
C PRO A 133 -6.67 -3.50 18.17
N ASP A 134 -5.73 -3.08 19.02
CA ASP A 134 -4.44 -2.51 18.61
C ASP A 134 -3.28 -3.47 18.84
N ASP A 135 -3.52 -4.77 18.96
CA ASP A 135 -2.54 -5.82 19.28
C ASP A 135 -2.45 -6.93 18.22
N LEU A 136 -3.25 -6.88 17.15
CA LEU A 136 -3.20 -7.90 16.10
C LEU A 136 -1.86 -7.88 15.34
N PRO A 137 -1.26 -9.06 15.07
CA PRO A 137 -0.10 -9.15 14.19
C PRO A 137 -0.51 -8.82 12.75
N TYR A 138 0.44 -8.40 11.92
CA TYR A 138 0.19 -8.28 10.48
C TYR A 138 -0.13 -9.65 9.88
N VAL A 139 -1.19 -9.69 9.08
CA VAL A 139 -1.44 -10.81 8.17
C VAL A 139 -0.64 -10.53 6.90
N TRP A 140 0.28 -11.45 6.57
CA TRP A 140 1.09 -11.38 5.36
C TRP A 140 0.61 -12.43 4.37
N PRO A 141 0.01 -12.02 3.24
CA PRO A 141 -0.31 -12.97 2.18
C PRO A 141 0.97 -13.65 1.69
N PRO A 142 0.90 -14.95 1.34
CA PRO A 142 2.02 -15.65 0.74
C PRO A 142 2.38 -15.01 -0.61
N ASP A 143 3.54 -15.38 -1.14
CA ASP A 143 3.91 -15.04 -2.51
C ASP A 143 2.92 -15.70 -3.49
N PRO A 144 2.14 -14.94 -4.28
CA PRO A 144 1.15 -15.51 -5.20
C PRO A 144 1.78 -16.32 -6.33
N THR A 145 3.08 -16.16 -6.55
CA THR A 145 3.85 -16.86 -7.59
C THR A 145 4.58 -18.10 -7.07
N ALA A 146 4.53 -18.35 -5.76
CA ALA A 146 5.09 -19.56 -5.17
C ALA A 146 4.18 -20.76 -5.48
N SER A 147 4.74 -21.76 -6.17
CA SER A 147 4.11 -23.06 -6.41
C SER A 147 4.19 -23.97 -5.19
#